data_AF-A0A090WQZ0-F1
#
_entry.id   AF-A0A090WQZ0-F1
#
_cell.length_a   1.000
_cell.length_b   1.000
_cell.length_c   1.000
_cell.angle_alpha   90.00
_cell.angle_beta   90.00
_cell.angle_gamma   90.00
#
_symmetry.space_group_name_H-M   'P 1'
#
loop_
_entity.id
_entity.type
_entity.pdbx_description
1 polymer ?
#
loop_
_entity_poly.entity_id
_entity_poly.type
_entity_poly.pdbx_seq_one_letter_code
_entity_poly.pdbx_strand_id
1 'polypeptide(L)'
;MIVGGKFSGAWHQNGAITGARAGGKWKIEFVEDGDYKISLRRFPRESNLAINATFPAQEKAIEYDKTSPAGEKSDFKEAFLYVANISKTLDIKADQDEVTFTGKIPAGKYDMEAQLIDELGRVHPAYYVYVEKIN
;
A
#
# COMPACT_ATOMS: atom_id res chain seq x y z
N MET A 1 1.52 18.45 19.20
CA MET A 1 1.85 19.88 18.95
C MET A 1 1.95 20.07 17.43
N ILE A 2 1.30 21.11 16.90
CA ILE A 2 0.83 21.25 15.50
C ILE A 2 1.96 21.70 14.55
N VAL A 3 1.98 21.15 13.32
CA VAL A 3 2.47 21.88 12.13
C VAL A 3 1.53 21.60 10.95
N GLY A 4 0.89 22.67 10.44
CA GLY A 4 0.01 22.64 9.28
C GLY A 4 0.79 22.59 7.96
N GLY A 5 0.38 21.68 7.07
CA GLY A 5 0.73 21.71 5.66
C GLY A 5 -0.45 22.30 4.88
N LYS A 6 -0.18 23.28 4.01
CA LYS A 6 -1.15 23.88 3.09
C LYS A 6 -1.93 22.78 2.35
N PHE A 7 -3.24 22.74 2.58
CA PHE A 7 -4.16 21.90 1.81
C PHE A 7 -4.27 22.45 0.38
N SER A 8 -3.69 21.75 -0.59
CA SER A 8 -4.12 21.83 -1.98
C SER A 8 -4.86 20.55 -2.35
N GLY A 9 -6.19 20.57 -2.22
CA GLY A 9 -7.15 19.90 -3.11
C GLY A 9 -7.06 18.39 -3.38
N ALA A 10 -6.27 17.59 -2.67
CA ALA A 10 -6.20 16.14 -2.89
C ALA A 10 -7.36 15.35 -2.21
N TRP A 11 -8.18 16.03 -1.40
CA TRP A 11 -9.41 15.49 -0.80
C TRP A 11 -10.63 15.98 -1.59
N HIS A 12 -10.71 15.58 -2.86
CA HIS A 12 -11.94 15.59 -3.63
C HIS A 12 -11.94 14.32 -4.48
N GLN A 13 -13.10 13.67 -4.60
CA GLN A 13 -13.32 12.36 -5.25
C GLN A 13 -12.90 12.29 -6.75
N ASN A 14 -12.29 13.35 -7.28
CA ASN A 14 -11.86 13.50 -8.68
C ASN A 14 -10.32 13.48 -8.87
N GLY A 15 -9.52 13.31 -7.81
CA GLY A 15 -8.05 13.29 -7.91
C GLY A 15 -7.45 12.05 -8.62
N ALA A 16 -8.25 11.02 -8.89
CA ALA A 16 -7.80 9.78 -9.50
C ALA A 16 -7.51 9.86 -11.02
N ILE A 17 -7.84 10.98 -11.68
CA ILE A 17 -7.81 11.09 -13.16
C ILE A 17 -6.56 11.81 -13.70
N THR A 18 -5.84 12.58 -12.90
CA THR A 18 -4.53 13.12 -13.32
C THR A 18 -3.45 12.33 -12.61
N GLY A 19 -2.84 11.39 -13.33
CA GLY A 19 -1.61 10.70 -12.95
C GLY A 19 -0.42 11.66 -12.80
N ALA A 20 -0.52 12.58 -11.85
CA ALA A 20 0.65 13.16 -11.25
C ALA A 20 1.40 11.99 -10.61
N ARG A 21 2.66 11.83 -10.98
CA ARG A 21 3.62 10.95 -10.29
C ARG A 21 3.83 11.47 -8.87
N ALA A 22 2.80 11.37 -8.04
CA ALA A 22 2.81 11.67 -6.63
C ALA A 22 2.68 10.32 -5.93
N GLY A 23 3.77 9.55 -5.92
CA GLY A 23 3.89 8.46 -4.97
C GLY A 23 3.72 9.06 -3.58
N GLY A 24 2.61 8.77 -2.92
CA GLY A 24 2.31 9.33 -1.61
C GLY A 24 3.37 8.85 -0.62
N LYS A 25 4.18 9.77 -0.11
CA LYS A 25 5.13 9.47 0.98
C LYS A 25 4.38 9.51 2.30
N TRP A 26 4.45 8.44 3.07
CA TRP A 26 3.87 8.39 4.41
C TRP A 26 4.94 8.80 5.43
N LYS A 27 4.60 9.75 6.30
CA LYS A 27 5.44 10.09 7.45
C LYS A 27 5.17 9.05 8.54
N ILE A 28 6.18 8.26 8.88
CA ILE A 28 6.09 7.21 9.90
C ILE A 28 7.13 7.47 10.99
N GLU A 29 6.78 7.16 12.23
CA GLU A 29 7.68 7.22 13.37
C GLU A 29 7.83 5.83 13.98
N PHE A 30 9.06 5.33 14.02
CA PHE A 30 9.42 4.15 14.79
C PHE A 30 9.85 4.63 16.17
N VAL A 31 9.12 4.23 17.20
CA VAL A 31 9.36 4.70 18.58
C VAL A 31 10.56 3.97 19.21
N GLU A 32 10.83 2.75 18.76
CA GLU A 32 11.90 1.91 19.30
C GLU A 32 12.76 1.34 18.17
N ASP A 33 14.05 1.18 18.45
CA ASP A 33 14.95 0.38 17.64
C ASP A 33 14.48 -1.08 17.67
N GLY A 34 14.53 -1.77 16.54
CA GLY A 34 14.13 -3.18 16.51
C GLY A 34 14.22 -3.81 15.14
N ASP A 35 13.95 -5.10 15.08
CA ASP A 35 13.71 -5.80 13.82
C ASP A 35 12.22 -5.73 13.48
N TYR A 36 11.91 -5.21 12.30
CA TYR A 36 10.54 -5.01 11.86
C TYR A 36 10.23 -5.87 10.65
N LYS A 37 8.99 -6.33 10.60
CA LYS A 37 8.33 -6.94 9.45
C LYS A 37 7.34 -5.94 8.88
N ILE A 38 7.47 -5.62 7.61
CA ILE A 38 6.59 -4.72 6.89
C ILE A 38 5.93 -5.51 5.76
N SER A 39 4.63 -5.73 5.85
CA SER A 39 3.85 -6.47 4.84
C SER A 39 3.01 -5.52 3.99
N LEU A 40 3.19 -5.56 2.68
CA LEU A 40 2.41 -4.81 1.69
C LEU A 40 1.28 -5.68 1.14
N ARG A 41 0.05 -5.14 1.11
CA ARG A 41 -1.12 -5.80 0.55
C ARG A 41 -1.96 -4.87 -0.32
N ARG A 42 -2.69 -5.48 -1.26
CA ARG A 42 -3.77 -4.82 -2.01
C ARG A 42 -5.10 -4.86 -1.26
N PHE A 43 -5.38 -5.97 -0.60
CA PHE A 43 -6.62 -6.18 0.15
C PHE A 43 -6.34 -6.33 1.65
N PRO A 44 -7.29 -5.99 2.53
CA PRO A 44 -7.11 -6.17 3.97
C PRO A 44 -6.98 -7.66 4.31
N ARG A 45 -6.25 -7.98 5.38
CA ARG A 45 -6.04 -9.37 5.84
C ARG A 45 -7.32 -10.18 5.99
N GLU A 46 -8.40 -9.54 6.43
CA GLU A 46 -9.72 -10.16 6.65
C GLU A 46 -10.37 -10.70 5.37
N SER A 47 -10.01 -10.15 4.20
CA SER A 47 -10.56 -10.61 2.92
C SER A 47 -9.96 -11.93 2.45
N ASN A 48 -8.78 -12.31 2.95
CA ASN A 48 -8.01 -13.47 2.50
C ASN A 48 -7.87 -13.55 0.96
N LEU A 49 -7.78 -12.39 0.31
CA LEU A 49 -7.63 -12.25 -1.13
C LEU A 49 -6.15 -12.05 -1.50
N ALA A 50 -5.71 -12.76 -2.53
CA ALA A 50 -4.41 -12.56 -3.15
C ALA A 50 -4.27 -11.15 -3.76
N ILE A 51 -3.05 -10.64 -3.89
CA ILE A 51 -2.77 -9.32 -4.49
C ILE A 51 -3.39 -9.20 -5.89
N ASN A 52 -3.30 -10.26 -6.69
CA ASN A 52 -3.84 -10.32 -8.05
C ASN A 52 -5.26 -10.92 -8.11
N ALA A 53 -5.91 -11.16 -6.97
CA ALA A 53 -7.30 -11.63 -6.96
C ALA A 53 -8.23 -10.58 -7.58
N THR A 54 -9.23 -11.06 -8.31
CA THR A 54 -10.35 -10.23 -8.74
C THR A 54 -11.31 -10.12 -7.57
N PHE A 55 -11.67 -8.89 -7.17
CA PHE A 55 -12.67 -8.72 -6.14
C PHE A 55 -14.00 -9.31 -6.66
N PRO A 56 -14.59 -10.31 -5.99
CA PRO A 56 -15.86 -10.86 -6.45
C PRO A 56 -16.88 -9.73 -6.44
N ALA A 57 -17.54 -9.50 -7.58
CA ALA A 57 -18.63 -8.54 -7.65
C ALA A 57 -19.64 -8.95 -6.58
N GLN A 58 -19.82 -8.09 -5.56
CA GLN A 58 -20.75 -8.38 -4.48
C GLN A 58 -22.14 -8.57 -5.11
N GLU A 59 -22.74 -9.74 -4.94
CA GLU A 59 -24.15 -9.92 -5.27
C GLU A 59 -24.92 -8.84 -4.52
N LYS A 60 -25.70 -8.05 -5.27
CA LYS A 60 -26.39 -6.83 -4.81
C LYS A 60 -27.01 -7.03 -3.43
N ALA A 61 -26.30 -6.60 -2.39
CA ALA A 61 -26.86 -6.44 -1.06
C ALA A 61 -27.58 -5.09 -1.05
N ILE A 62 -28.84 -5.15 -0.61
CA ILE A 62 -29.84 -4.11 -0.64
C ILE A 62 -29.33 -2.85 0.09
N GLU A 63 -29.51 -1.69 -0.56
CA GLU A 63 -29.35 -0.33 -0.03
C GLU A 63 -28.01 0.02 0.64
N TYR A 64 -26.94 0.18 -0.15
CA TYR A 64 -26.05 1.35 0.01
C TYR A 64 -25.65 1.86 -1.37
N ASP A 65 -26.05 3.10 -1.65
CA ASP A 65 -25.73 3.87 -2.86
C ASP A 65 -24.22 4.14 -2.92
N LYS A 66 -23.49 3.20 -3.51
CA LYS A 66 -22.20 3.34 -4.20
C LYS A 66 -21.83 1.96 -4.75
N THR A 67 -22.17 1.72 -6.00
CA THR A 67 -21.62 0.61 -6.79
C THR A 67 -20.09 0.73 -6.80
N SER A 68 -19.42 -0.03 -5.93
CA SER A 68 -17.98 -0.23 -6.03
C SER A 68 -17.71 -0.85 -7.41
N PRO A 69 -16.96 -0.19 -8.30
CA PRO A 69 -16.66 -0.77 -9.61
C PRO A 69 -15.94 -2.10 -9.41
N ALA A 70 -16.23 -3.08 -10.29
CA ALA A 70 -15.49 -4.33 -10.34
C ALA A 70 -13.99 -4.02 -10.39
N GLY A 71 -13.22 -4.52 -9.44
CA GLY A 71 -11.80 -4.19 -9.34
C GLY A 71 -11.10 -4.60 -10.63
N GLU A 72 -10.61 -3.61 -11.40
CA GLU A 72 -9.81 -3.90 -12.58
C GLU A 72 -8.65 -4.80 -12.16
N LYS A 73 -8.56 -5.98 -12.78
CA LYS A 73 -7.46 -6.91 -12.58
C LYS A 73 -6.17 -6.17 -12.95
N SER A 74 -5.32 -5.96 -11.95
CA SER A 74 -4.00 -5.41 -12.13
C SER A 74 -3.04 -6.57 -11.90
N ASP A 75 -2.34 -7.01 -12.96
CA ASP A 75 -1.35 -8.07 -12.89
C ASP A 75 -0.08 -7.51 -12.24
N PHE A 76 -0.10 -7.41 -10.90
CA PHE A 76 1.03 -6.93 -10.12
C PHE A 76 2.18 -7.93 -10.15
N LYS A 77 3.37 -7.44 -10.50
CA LYS A 77 4.58 -8.23 -10.65
C LYS A 77 5.60 -7.96 -9.56
N GLU A 78 5.71 -6.72 -9.10
CA GLU A 78 6.74 -6.32 -8.14
C GLU A 78 6.14 -5.47 -7.01
N ALA A 79 6.72 -5.56 -5.83
CA ALA A 79 6.43 -4.68 -4.71
C ALA A 79 7.72 -3.96 -4.30
N PHE A 80 7.63 -2.65 -4.13
CA PHE A 80 8.73 -1.79 -3.71
C PHE A 80 8.44 -1.19 -2.33
N LEU A 81 9.44 -1.24 -1.45
CA LEU A 81 9.43 -0.59 -0.15
C LEU A 81 10.69 0.25 0.04
N TYR A 82 10.47 1.50 0.41
CA TYR A 82 11.50 2.40 0.93
C TYR A 82 11.10 2.91 2.31
N VAL A 83 11.91 2.65 3.32
CA VAL A 83 11.79 3.22 4.68
C VAL A 83 13.09 3.02 5.46
N ALA A 84 13.60 4.08 6.07
CA ALA A 84 14.86 4.05 6.83
C ALA A 84 16.04 3.44 6.02
N ASN A 85 16.51 2.25 6.41
CA ASN A 85 17.58 1.50 5.76
C ASN A 85 17.07 0.42 4.78
N ILE A 86 15.75 0.29 4.61
CA ILE A 86 15.14 -0.64 3.67
C ILE A 86 14.85 0.13 2.38
N SER A 87 15.48 -0.30 1.28
CA SER A 87 15.13 0.09 -0.08
C SER A 87 15.22 -1.16 -0.94
N LYS A 88 14.07 -1.82 -1.16
CA LYS A 88 14.02 -3.14 -1.79
C LYS A 88 12.81 -3.26 -2.71
N THR A 89 13.04 -3.95 -3.82
CA THR A 89 11.98 -4.47 -4.69
C THR A 89 11.97 -5.99 -4.56
N LEU A 90 10.79 -6.57 -4.43
CA LEU A 90 10.60 -8.03 -4.40
C LEU A 90 9.54 -8.42 -5.42
N ASP A 91 9.75 -9.55 -6.09
CA ASP A 91 8.76 -10.13 -6.99
C ASP A 91 7.51 -10.60 -6.21
N ILE A 92 6.34 -10.36 -6.79
CA ILE A 92 5.05 -10.87 -6.34
C ILE A 92 4.82 -12.22 -7.03
N LYS A 93 4.71 -13.28 -6.24
CA LYS A 93 4.38 -14.61 -6.76
C LYS A 93 2.89 -14.72 -7.06
N ALA A 94 2.53 -15.66 -7.94
CA ALA A 94 1.14 -16.06 -8.12
C ALA A 94 0.51 -16.45 -6.78
N ASP A 95 -0.73 -16.02 -6.57
CA ASP A 95 -1.54 -16.29 -5.36
C ASP A 95 -0.95 -15.78 -4.04
N GLN A 96 -0.04 -14.80 -4.10
CA GLN A 96 0.53 -14.19 -2.91
C GLN A 96 -0.40 -13.11 -2.35
N ASP A 97 -0.78 -13.24 -1.07
CA ASP A 97 -1.64 -12.28 -0.36
C ASP A 97 -0.89 -11.05 0.12
N GLU A 98 0.39 -11.20 0.46
CA GLU A 98 1.25 -10.13 0.95
C GLU A 98 2.70 -10.29 0.54
N VAL A 99 3.37 -9.17 0.30
CA VAL A 99 4.83 -9.12 0.17
C VAL A 99 5.44 -8.58 1.43
N THR A 100 6.37 -9.34 2.00
CA THR A 100 6.93 -9.06 3.32
C THR A 100 8.39 -8.66 3.23
N PHE A 101 8.71 -7.54 3.85
CA PHE A 101 10.04 -6.99 3.98
C PHE A 101 10.48 -7.08 5.44
N THR A 102 11.71 -7.51 5.69
CA THR A 102 12.30 -7.53 7.03
C THR A 102 13.59 -6.74 7.06
N GLY A 103 13.81 -6.06 8.19
CA GLY A 103 15.04 -5.30 8.43
C GLY A 103 15.06 -4.67 9.81
N LYS A 104 16.27 -4.38 10.28
CA LYS A 104 16.52 -3.62 11.51
C LYS A 104 16.26 -2.14 11.25
N ILE A 105 15.31 -1.53 11.94
CA ILE A 105 14.97 -0.11 11.78
C ILE A 105 15.29 0.62 13.08
N PRO A 106 16.16 1.66 13.06
CA PRO A 106 16.37 2.53 14.21
C PRO A 106 15.14 3.39 14.48
N ALA A 107 14.88 3.70 15.75
CA ALA A 107 13.89 4.67 16.16
C ALA A 107 14.14 6.02 15.48
N GLY A 108 13.06 6.67 15.09
CA GLY A 108 13.13 7.92 14.35
C GLY A 108 11.94 8.13 13.43
N LYS A 109 11.95 9.30 12.78
CA LYS A 109 10.94 9.72 11.84
C LYS A 109 11.46 9.54 10.43
N TYR A 110 10.68 8.86 9.60
CA TYR A 110 11.06 8.53 8.24
C TYR A 110 9.94 8.84 7.25
N ASP A 111 10.36 9.02 6.01
CA ASP A 111 9.47 8.88 4.87
C ASP A 111 9.43 7.42 4.44
N MET A 112 8.20 6.93 4.24
CA MET A 112 7.94 5.61 3.70
C MET A 112 7.27 5.72 2.34
N GLU A 113 7.77 4.93 1.39
CA GLU A 113 7.13 4.69 0.10
C GLU A 113 6.84 3.20 -0.02
N ALA A 114 5.59 2.87 -0.32
CA ALA A 114 5.14 1.49 -0.50
C ALA A 114 4.34 1.41 -1.79
N GLN A 115 4.80 0.59 -2.72
CA GLN A 115 4.30 0.56 -4.09
C GLN A 115 4.12 -0.88 -4.58
N LEU A 116 3.08 -1.09 -5.37
CA LEU A 116 2.85 -2.28 -6.18
C LEU A 116 2.98 -1.88 -7.64
N ILE A 117 3.80 -2.62 -8.38
CA ILE A 117 4.14 -2.33 -9.77
C ILE A 117 3.55 -3.45 -10.63
N ASP A 118 2.80 -3.08 -11.65
CA ASP A 118 2.20 -4.04 -12.57
C ASP A 118 3.09 -4.42 -13.74
N GLU A 119 2.67 -5.43 -14.50
CA GLU A 119 3.38 -5.91 -15.69
C GLU A 119 3.64 -4.83 -16.76
N LEU A 120 2.85 -3.76 -16.77
CA LEU A 120 3.01 -2.61 -17.68
C LEU A 120 3.95 -1.54 -17.10
N GLY A 121 4.54 -1.78 -15.92
CA GLY A 121 5.41 -0.85 -15.21
C GLY A 121 4.66 0.32 -14.58
N ARG A 122 3.33 0.23 -14.43
CA ARG A 122 2.55 1.28 -13.76
C ARG A 122 2.69 1.10 -12.25
N VAL A 123 2.92 2.22 -11.57
CA VAL A 123 3.13 2.27 -10.13
C VAL A 123 1.82 2.58 -9.44
N HIS A 124 1.42 1.70 -8.53
CA HIS A 124 0.24 1.85 -7.69
C HIS A 124 0.70 1.92 -6.22
N PRO A 125 0.08 2.76 -5.38
CA PRO A 125 0.39 2.74 -3.95
C PRO A 125 -0.03 1.40 -3.34
N ALA A 126 0.71 0.93 -2.33
CA ALA A 126 0.22 -0.15 -1.48
C ALA A 126 -1.01 0.32 -0.72
N TYR A 127 -2.12 -0.42 -0.84
CA TYR A 127 -3.39 -0.05 -0.24
C TYR A 127 -3.40 -0.31 1.27
N TYR A 128 -2.67 -1.34 1.71
CA TYR A 128 -2.49 -1.69 3.10
C TYR A 128 -1.02 -1.97 3.40
N VAL A 129 -0.54 -1.45 4.52
CA VAL A 129 0.79 -1.74 5.07
C VAL A 129 0.63 -2.15 6.51
N TYR A 130 1.17 -3.31 6.85
CA TYR A 130 1.22 -3.83 8.21
C TYR A 130 2.66 -3.76 8.71
N VAL A 131 2.87 -3.15 9.87
CA VAL A 131 4.20 -3.03 10.51
C VAL A 131 4.15 -3.79 11.83
N GLU A 132 5.00 -4.79 11.98
CA GLU A 132 5.09 -5.63 13.17
C GLU A 132 6.54 -5.64 13.67
N LYS A 133 6.76 -5.37 14.95
CA LYS A 133 8.06 -5.57 15.61
C LYS A 133 8.22 -7.07 15.88
N ILE A 134 9.33 -7.66 15.46
CA ILE A 134 9.61 -9.10 15.62
C ILE A 134 10.50 -9.36 16.83
N ASN A 135 11.41 -8.43 17.16
CA ASN A 135 12.34 -8.51 18.28
C ASN A 135 12.47 -7.15 18.97
#